data_AF-A0A2E6H7T7-F1
#
_entry.id   AF-A0A2E6H7T7-F1
#
_cell.length_a   1.000
_cell.length_b   1.000
_cell.length_c   1.000
_cell.angle_alpha   90.00
_cell.angle_beta   90.00
_cell.angle_gamma   90.00
#
_symmetry.space_group_name_H-M   'P 1'
#
loop_
_entity.id
_entity.type
_entity.pdbx_description
1 polymer ?
#
loop_
_entity_poly.entity_id
_entity_poly.type
_entity_poly.pdbx_seq_one_letter_code
_entity_poly.pdbx_strand_id
1 'polypeptide(L)'
;MKISFVIVSIFFLMMAARAEGPKGKGNIVYKYKKYESFDLGNLEVKGDIIAPGDLSVQERQRTKMERGLLERKDFDPEVRKDIKNLR
;
A
#
# COMPACT_ATOMS: atom_id res chain seq x y z
N MET A 1 12.86 17.12 61.65
CA MET A 1 11.71 17.45 60.77
C MET A 1 12.10 17.64 59.31
N LYS A 2 13.10 18.46 58.97
CA LYS A 2 13.50 18.73 57.57
C LYS A 2 13.96 17.50 56.78
N ILE A 3 14.79 16.63 57.37
CA ILE A 3 15.28 15.39 56.73
C ILE A 3 14.14 14.39 56.48
N SER A 4 13.22 14.27 57.43
CA SER A 4 12.01 13.43 57.27
C SER A 4 11.12 13.94 56.13
N PHE A 5 11.03 15.25 55.94
CA PHE A 5 10.28 15.85 54.82
C PHE A 5 10.91 15.57 53.46
N VAL A 6 12.25 15.58 53.37
CA VAL A 6 12.99 15.24 52.13
C VAL A 6 12.82 13.76 51.77
N ILE A 7 12.84 12.87 52.77
CA ILE A 7 12.63 11.43 52.55
C ILE A 7 11.23 11.15 52.01
N VAL A 8 10.21 11.81 52.56
CA VAL A 8 8.82 11.67 52.07
C VAL A 8 8.66 12.24 50.65
N SER A 9 9.34 13.34 50.34
CA SER A 9 9.34 13.95 49.00
C SER A 9 9.99 13.03 47.95
N ILE A 10 11.13 12.41 48.29
CA ILE A 10 11.82 11.45 47.41
C ILE A 10 10.98 10.20 47.17
N PHE A 11 10.26 9.73 48.20
CA PHE A 11 9.36 8.59 48.07
C PHE A 11 8.20 8.89 47.09
N PHE A 12 7.65 10.10 47.14
CA PHE A 12 6.58 10.51 46.23
C PHE A 12 7.04 10.63 44.77
N LEU A 13 8.28 11.08 44.55
CA LEU A 13 8.88 11.19 43.22
C LEU A 13 9.09 9.81 42.56
N MET A 14 9.43 8.78 43.34
CA MET A 14 9.57 7.41 42.85
C MET A 14 8.24 6.75 42.43
N MET A 15 7.12 7.15 43.03
CA MET A 15 5.79 6.65 42.67
C MET A 15 5.32 7.20 41.31
N ALA A 16 5.63 8.45 40.99
CA ALA A 16 5.25 9.08 39.71
C ALA A 16 5.94 8.42 38.49
N ALA A 17 7.15 7.88 38.66
CA ALA A 17 7.92 7.25 37.58
C ALA A 17 7.39 5.87 37.13
N ARG A 18 6.32 5.33 37.76
CA ARG A 18 5.75 4.01 37.45
C ARG A 18 4.40 4.04 36.71
N ALA A 19 3.96 5.22 36.25
CA ALA A 19 2.65 5.38 35.60
C ALA A 19 2.57 4.81 34.17
N GLU A 20 3.69 4.51 33.52
CA GLU A 20 3.72 3.96 32.15
C GLU A 20 4.20 2.50 32.16
N GLY A 21 3.33 1.60 32.62
CA GLY A 21 3.46 0.17 32.33
C GLY A 21 3.08 -0.11 30.87
N PRO A 22 3.70 -1.09 30.18
CA PRO A 22 3.22 -1.52 28.88
C PRO A 22 1.76 -1.92 29.06
N LYS A 23 0.85 -1.26 28.35
CA LYS A 23 -0.56 -1.69 28.26
C LYS A 23 -0.53 -3.12 27.73
N GLY A 24 -0.57 -4.08 28.66
CA GLY A 24 -0.68 -5.49 28.33
C GLY A 24 -1.81 -5.63 27.34
N LYS A 25 -1.58 -6.39 26.28
CA LYS A 25 -2.59 -6.72 25.27
C LYS A 25 -3.72 -7.43 26.01
N GLY A 26 -4.65 -6.65 26.60
CA GLY A 26 -5.81 -7.16 27.29
C GLY A 26 -6.52 -8.08 26.33
N ASN A 27 -7.00 -9.24 26.83
CA ASN A 27 -7.64 -10.27 26.02
C ASN A 27 -8.62 -9.65 25.02
N ILE A 28 -8.20 -9.51 23.76
CA ILE A 28 -9.06 -9.01 22.69
C ILE A 28 -9.94 -10.20 22.31
N VAL A 29 -11.14 -10.27 22.89
CA VAL A 29 -12.13 -11.27 22.53
C VAL A 29 -12.77 -10.83 21.21
N TYR A 30 -12.28 -11.39 20.10
CA TYR A 30 -12.88 -11.19 18.78
C TYR A 30 -14.24 -11.88 18.73
N LYS A 31 -15.32 -11.10 18.89
CA LYS A 31 -16.69 -11.59 18.68
C LYS A 31 -17.01 -11.48 17.18
N TYR A 32 -17.16 -12.62 16.51
CA TYR A 32 -17.69 -12.64 15.15
C TYR A 32 -19.15 -12.22 15.16
N LYS A 33 -19.51 -11.32 14.23
CA LYS A 33 -20.88 -10.87 14.02
C LYS A 33 -21.72 -12.08 13.59
N LYS A 34 -22.68 -12.51 14.42
CA LYS A 34 -23.60 -13.59 14.06
C LYS A 34 -24.64 -13.02 13.09
N TYR A 35 -24.80 -13.72 11.96
CA TYR A 35 -25.78 -13.53 10.88
C TYR A 35 -26.72 -12.33 11.03
N GLU A 36 -26.49 -11.31 10.22
CA GLU A 36 -27.49 -10.28 9.95
C GLU A 36 -28.37 -10.74 8.80
N SER A 37 -29.68 -10.72 8.99
CA SER A 37 -30.63 -10.83 7.90
C SER A 37 -30.65 -9.51 7.15
N PHE A 38 -30.00 -9.46 5.98
CA PHE A 38 -30.10 -8.33 5.08
C PHE A 38 -31.42 -8.44 4.31
N ASP A 39 -32.33 -7.48 4.53
CA ASP A 39 -33.50 -7.32 3.67
C ASP A 39 -33.04 -6.74 2.32
N LEU A 40 -33.01 -7.61 1.31
CA LEU A 40 -32.57 -7.26 -0.04
C LEU A 40 -33.57 -6.35 -0.78
N GLY A 41 -34.77 -6.10 -0.22
CA GLY A 41 -35.79 -5.25 -0.82
C GLY A 41 -35.41 -3.77 -0.89
N ASN A 42 -34.48 -3.32 -0.05
CA ASN A 42 -33.98 -1.93 0.00
C ASN A 42 -32.50 -1.82 -0.38
N LEU A 43 -31.96 -2.81 -1.08
CA LEU A 43 -30.60 -2.75 -1.60
C LEU A 43 -30.59 -1.86 -2.85
N GLU A 44 -30.73 -0.56 -2.63
CA GLU A 44 -30.53 0.45 -3.66
C GLU A 44 -29.04 0.42 -4.03
N VAL A 45 -28.74 -0.29 -5.12
CA VAL A 45 -27.40 -0.37 -5.68
C VAL A 45 -27.06 1.04 -6.16
N LYS A 46 -26.39 1.82 -5.31
CA LYS A 46 -25.65 3.03 -5.70
C LYS A 46 -24.41 2.62 -6.51
N GLY A 47 -24.63 1.87 -7.57
CA GLY A 47 -23.64 1.62 -8.58
C GLY A 47 -23.70 2.81 -9.51
N ASP A 48 -22.71 3.68 -9.45
CA ASP A 48 -22.46 4.57 -10.57
C ASP A 48 -22.34 3.70 -11.83
N ILE A 49 -23.02 4.10 -12.91
CA ILE A 49 -22.95 3.40 -14.19
C ILE A 49 -21.53 3.60 -14.73
N ILE A 50 -20.61 2.77 -14.29
CA ILE A 50 -19.24 2.74 -14.78
C ILE A 50 -19.23 1.93 -16.07
N ALA A 51 -18.74 2.52 -17.14
CA ALA A 51 -18.52 1.77 -18.36
C ALA A 51 -17.34 0.81 -18.11
N PRO A 52 -17.32 -0.39 -18.72
CA PRO A 52 -16.14 -1.26 -18.69
C PRO A 52 -14.84 -0.56 -19.15
N GLY A 53 -14.96 0.53 -19.92
CA GLY A 53 -13.87 1.41 -20.30
C GLY A 53 -13.29 2.24 -19.14
N ASP A 54 -14.08 2.60 -18.13
CA ASP A 54 -13.61 3.36 -16.95
C ASP A 54 -12.78 2.49 -16.01
N LEU A 55 -13.04 1.18 -16.03
CA LEU A 55 -12.23 0.17 -15.34
C LEU A 55 -11.05 -0.33 -16.18
N SER A 56 -10.98 0.08 -17.45
CA SER A 56 -9.94 -0.40 -18.35
C SER A 56 -8.59 0.21 -17.96
N VAL A 57 -7.58 -0.65 -17.82
CA VAL A 57 -6.21 -0.20 -17.57
C VAL A 57 -5.73 0.52 -18.84
N GLN A 58 -5.36 1.80 -18.70
CA GLN A 58 -4.75 2.56 -19.80
C GLN A 58 -3.66 1.72 -20.45
N GLU A 59 -3.71 1.59 -21.78
CA GLU A 59 -2.69 0.87 -22.54
C GLU A 59 -1.33 1.48 -22.20
N ARG A 60 -0.49 0.71 -21.48
CA ARG A 60 0.86 1.16 -21.15
C ARG A 60 1.57 1.42 -22.47
N GLN A 61 2.20 2.59 -22.60
CA GLN A 61 3.04 2.88 -23.76
C GLN A 61 4.05 1.74 -23.92
N ARG A 62 3.87 0.94 -25.00
CA ARG A 62 4.83 -0.09 -25.36
C ARG A 62 6.13 0.62 -25.72
N THR A 63 7.16 0.49 -24.89
CA THR A 63 8.52 0.85 -25.27
C THR A 63 8.89 -0.01 -26.48
N LYS A 64 9.01 0.60 -27.65
CA LYS A 64 9.62 -0.05 -28.80
C LYS A 64 11.07 -0.30 -28.43
N MET A 65 11.40 -1.55 -28.06
CA MET A 65 12.78 -1.96 -27.91
C MET A 65 13.42 -1.98 -29.30
N GLU A 66 14.04 -0.87 -29.68
CA GLU A 66 14.94 -0.83 -30.83
C GLU A 66 16.19 -1.63 -30.46
N ARG A 67 16.24 -2.90 -30.88
CA ARG A 67 17.50 -3.63 -30.89
C ARG A 67 18.28 -3.17 -32.11
N GLY A 68 19.41 -2.50 -31.89
CA GLY A 68 20.41 -2.32 -32.93
C GLY A 68 20.91 -3.70 -33.36
N LEU A 69 20.72 -4.05 -34.63
CA LEU A 69 21.35 -5.24 -35.18
C LEU A 69 22.86 -5.00 -35.23
N LEU A 70 23.66 -6.00 -34.88
CA LEU A 70 25.11 -5.93 -35.03
C LEU A 70 25.42 -5.95 -36.54
N GLU A 71 25.81 -4.81 -37.08
CA GLU A 71 26.20 -4.67 -38.48
C GLU A 71 27.69 -4.99 -38.65
N ARG A 72 28.04 -5.65 -39.75
CA ARG A 72 29.45 -5.84 -40.13
C ARG A 72 30.04 -4.51 -40.60
N LYS A 73 31.36 -4.36 -40.52
CA LYS A 73 32.04 -3.11 -40.91
C LYS A 73 31.90 -2.79 -42.41
N ASP A 74 31.67 -3.80 -43.23
CA ASP A 74 31.50 -3.79 -44.67
C ASP A 74 30.03 -3.94 -45.08
N PHE A 75 29.09 -3.68 -44.17
CA PHE A 75 27.67 -3.87 -44.44
C PHE A 75 27.13 -2.86 -45.45
N ASP A 76 26.38 -3.35 -46.43
CA ASP A 76 25.81 -2.55 -47.50
C ASP A 76 24.69 -1.61 -46.97
N PRO A 77 24.84 -0.28 -47.14
CA PRO A 77 23.84 0.69 -46.71
C PRO A 77 22.47 0.54 -47.38
N GLU A 78 22.39 0.05 -48.62
CA GLU A 78 21.13 -0.15 -49.36
C GLU A 78 20.35 -1.33 -48.77
N VAL A 79 21.04 -2.45 -48.53
CA VAL A 79 20.47 -3.64 -47.86
C VAL A 79 19.92 -3.28 -46.48
N ARG A 80 20.59 -2.40 -45.74
CA ARG A 80 20.10 -1.88 -44.45
C ARG A 80 18.76 -1.16 -44.57
N LYS A 81 18.59 -0.35 -45.62
CA LYS A 81 17.37 0.43 -45.86
C LYS A 81 16.20 -0.49 -46.20
N ASP A 82 16.45 -1.50 -47.02
CA ASP A 82 15.42 -2.46 -47.43
C ASP A 82 14.94 -3.31 -46.24
N ILE A 83 15.87 -3.82 -45.42
CA ILE A 83 15.52 -4.56 -44.20
C ILE A 83 14.67 -3.71 -43.24
N LYS A 84 14.97 -2.42 -43.10
CA LYS A 84 14.18 -1.51 -42.25
C LYS A 84 12.78 -1.23 -42.80
N ASN A 85 12.60 -1.27 -44.11
CA ASN A 85 11.32 -1.01 -44.78
C ASN A 85 10.44 -2.25 -44.92
N LEU A 86 10.99 -3.45 -44.68
CA LEU A 86 10.25 -4.72 -44.72
C LEU A 86 9.34 -4.95 -43.49
N ARG A 87 9.32 -4.03 -42.53
CA ARG A 87 8.69 -4.23 -41.22
C ARG A 87 7.53 -3.30 -40.93
#